data_AF-A0A936T7G2-F1
#
_entry.id   AF-A0A936T7G2-F1
#
_cell.length_a   1.000
_cell.length_b   1.000
_cell.length_c   1.000
_cell.angle_alpha   90.00
_cell.angle_beta   90.00
_cell.angle_gamma   90.00
#
_symmetry.space_group_name_H-M   'P 1'
#
loop_
_entity.id
_entity.type
_entity.pdbx_description
1 polymer ?
#
loop_
_entity_poly.entity_id
_entity_poly.type
_entity_poly.pdbx_seq_one_letter_code
_entity_poly.pdbx_strand_id
1 'polypeptide(L)'
;MRIIALSTALFALLAPVTAQTLCSAQGNVILYSNYDGGPLVINVDENIPDLRVGIVSYEFVKIVFTGPFAGNVTQVIYAGYNGSNDHCGIGSGTSVTINGAPNAVTDVRFAPPATFANINGNGSMICAYSCDINSNQGGCNTADQVAHYFLTEFGGILRYHLTQYGCWTGTQAVSAGGNCCEDPLATSLPDHAEPLPLQRTGDRFELCEVAGVRVVDASGRVVLERTASGGRVVFDVTGWSPGSYILMEAAGERAVRFAVMP
;
A
#
# COMPACT_ATOMS: atom_id res chain seq x y z
N MET A 1 -32.55 33.16 52.84
CA MET A 1 -31.89 31.94 52.33
C MET A 1 -32.11 31.91 50.82
N ARG A 2 -31.12 32.29 50.01
CA ARG A 2 -31.18 32.24 48.53
C ARG A 2 -30.17 31.19 48.08
N ILE A 3 -30.66 30.11 47.48
CA ILE A 3 -29.84 29.04 46.92
C ILE A 3 -29.49 29.45 45.49
N ILE A 4 -28.19 29.64 45.23
CA ILE A 4 -27.65 29.86 43.89
C ILE A 4 -27.28 28.48 43.33
N ALA A 5 -28.01 28.00 42.33
CA ALA A 5 -27.68 26.78 41.61
C ALA A 5 -26.64 27.13 40.52
N LEU A 6 -25.39 26.69 40.74
CA LEU A 6 -24.30 26.82 39.78
C LEU A 6 -24.39 25.68 38.77
N SER A 7 -24.84 25.96 37.55
CA SER A 7 -24.84 24.99 36.45
C SER A 7 -23.45 24.97 35.81
N THR A 8 -22.70 23.88 36.04
CA THR A 8 -21.43 23.60 35.36
C THR A 8 -21.71 23.16 33.92
N ALA A 9 -21.43 24.04 32.96
CA ALA A 9 -21.41 23.68 31.54
C ALA A 9 -20.14 22.88 31.24
N LEU A 10 -20.30 21.60 30.89
CA LEU A 10 -19.24 20.72 30.43
C LEU A 10 -18.92 21.04 28.97
N PHE A 11 -17.86 21.82 28.73
CA PHE A 11 -17.33 22.06 27.39
C PHE A 11 -16.54 20.82 26.95
N ALA A 12 -17.11 20.01 26.05
CA ALA A 12 -16.38 18.96 25.36
C ALA A 12 -15.38 19.60 24.37
N LEU A 13 -14.08 19.46 24.63
CA LEU A 13 -13.05 19.77 23.65
C LEU A 13 -13.18 18.79 22.48
N LEU A 14 -13.71 19.27 21.36
CA LEU A 14 -13.64 18.56 20.08
C LEU A 14 -12.22 18.71 19.54
N ALA A 15 -11.38 17.70 19.76
CA ALA A 15 -10.10 17.60 19.09
C ALA A 15 -10.33 17.42 17.57
N PRO A 16 -9.52 18.05 16.70
CA PRO A 16 -9.61 17.83 15.26
C PRO A 16 -9.28 16.37 14.95
N VAL A 17 -10.25 15.63 14.43
CA VAL A 17 -10.03 14.31 13.85
C VAL A 17 -9.37 14.53 12.50
N THR A 18 -8.04 14.42 12.45
CA THR A 18 -7.35 14.26 11.17
C THR A 18 -7.73 12.89 10.62
N ALA A 19 -8.47 12.86 9.52
CA ALA A 19 -8.77 11.61 8.83
C ALA A 19 -7.44 10.95 8.43
N GLN A 20 -7.20 9.73 8.92
CA GLN A 20 -6.06 8.94 8.51
C GLN A 20 -6.20 8.63 7.01
N THR A 21 -5.16 8.92 6.22
CA THR A 21 -5.16 8.52 4.81
C THR A 21 -4.70 7.06 4.73
N LEU A 22 -5.69 6.17 4.74
CA LEU A 22 -5.53 4.73 4.59
C LEU A 22 -6.08 4.26 3.25
N CYS A 23 -5.41 3.26 2.68
CA CYS A 23 -5.80 2.58 1.45
C CYS A 23 -6.80 1.48 1.81
N SER A 24 -6.55 0.81 2.95
CA SER A 24 -7.47 -0.13 3.57
C SER A 24 -7.28 -0.15 5.09
N ALA A 25 -8.37 0.01 5.83
CA ALA A 25 -8.34 -0.14 7.29
C ALA A 25 -8.09 -1.60 7.75
N GLN A 26 -8.29 -2.58 6.85
CA GLN A 26 -8.03 -4.00 7.11
C GLN A 26 -6.65 -4.45 6.62
N GLY A 27 -5.87 -3.54 6.00
CA GLY A 27 -4.56 -3.87 5.46
C GLY A 27 -3.52 -4.22 6.52
N ASN A 28 -2.62 -5.14 6.15
CA ASN A 28 -1.48 -5.58 6.95
C ASN A 28 -0.12 -5.35 6.26
N VAL A 29 -0.11 -4.67 5.10
CA VAL A 29 1.11 -4.26 4.40
C VAL A 29 1.25 -2.75 4.45
N ILE A 30 2.40 -2.25 4.91
CA ILE A 30 2.70 -0.82 4.97
C ILE A 30 3.95 -0.55 4.14
N LEU A 31 3.91 0.51 3.32
CA LEU A 31 5.02 0.88 2.46
C LEU A 31 5.55 2.27 2.80
N TYR A 32 6.86 2.42 2.77
CA TYR A 32 7.56 3.69 2.87
C TYR A 32 8.47 3.89 1.67
N SER A 33 8.38 5.04 1.02
CA SER A 33 9.31 5.38 -0.05
C SER A 33 9.78 6.83 0.01
N ASN A 34 11.06 7.04 -0.28
CA ASN A 34 11.57 8.38 -0.53
C ASN A 34 12.74 8.40 -1.51
N TYR A 35 13.29 9.59 -1.73
CA TYR A 35 14.52 9.77 -2.50
C TYR A 35 15.76 9.75 -1.59
N ASP A 36 15.87 10.70 -0.66
CA ASP A 36 17.13 10.98 0.07
C ASP A 36 17.47 10.00 1.21
N GLY A 37 16.68 8.94 1.43
CA GLY A 37 16.91 7.99 2.51
C GLY A 37 16.75 8.59 3.91
N GLY A 38 17.69 8.29 4.82
CA GLY A 38 17.72 8.89 6.17
C GLY A 38 17.26 7.97 7.31
N PRO A 39 17.06 8.51 8.52
CA PRO A 39 16.64 7.75 9.70
C PRO A 39 15.12 7.53 9.67
N LEU A 40 14.68 6.33 9.33
CA LEU A 40 13.28 5.95 9.32
C LEU A 40 12.90 5.26 10.64
N VAL A 41 12.34 6.03 11.57
CA VAL A 41 11.80 5.50 12.83
C VAL A 41 10.31 5.23 12.66
N ILE A 42 9.90 3.97 12.76
CA ILE A 42 8.51 3.51 12.63
C ILE A 42 7.99 3.13 14.02
N ASN A 43 6.99 3.85 14.50
CA ASN A 43 6.32 3.54 15.77
C ASN A 43 5.07 2.71 15.50
N VAL A 44 5.13 1.42 15.83
CA VAL A 44 4.02 0.46 15.67
C VAL A 44 3.09 0.60 16.88
N ASP A 45 2.25 1.63 16.81
CA ASP A 45 1.30 2.05 17.83
C ASP A 45 -0.13 1.49 17.63
N GLU A 46 -0.36 0.77 16.54
CA GLU A 46 -1.59 0.02 16.29
C GLU A 46 -1.35 -1.49 16.34
N ASN A 47 -2.32 -2.21 16.92
CA ASN A 47 -2.29 -3.67 16.97
C ASN A 47 -2.77 -4.26 15.64
N ILE A 48 -1.87 -4.36 14.67
CA ILE A 48 -2.12 -4.99 13.37
C ILE A 48 -1.38 -6.33 13.35
N PRO A 49 -2.08 -7.48 13.44
CA PRO A 49 -1.45 -8.80 13.34
C PRO A 49 -0.80 -9.01 11.97
N ASP A 50 0.30 -9.77 11.92
CA ASP A 50 1.03 -10.09 10.68
C ASP A 50 1.38 -8.84 9.84
N LEU A 51 1.96 -7.83 10.49
CA LEU A 51 2.34 -6.58 9.83
C LEU A 51 3.62 -6.78 9.00
N ARG A 52 3.54 -6.43 7.71
CA ARG A 52 4.65 -6.53 6.76
C ARG A 52 5.01 -5.14 6.23
N VAL A 53 6.31 -4.86 6.13
CA VAL A 53 6.79 -3.50 5.85
C VAL A 53 7.76 -3.49 4.68
N GLY A 54 7.39 -2.75 3.63
CA GLY A 54 8.23 -2.52 2.44
C GLY A 54 8.87 -1.14 2.49
N ILE A 55 10.15 -1.05 2.18
CA ILE A 55 10.89 0.22 2.10
C ILE A 55 11.66 0.31 0.79
N VAL A 56 11.51 1.40 0.06
CA VAL A 56 12.32 1.70 -1.14
C VAL A 56 12.90 3.10 -1.05
N SER A 57 14.19 3.25 -1.35
CA SER A 57 14.84 4.56 -1.33
C SER A 57 16.04 4.60 -2.27
N TYR A 58 16.30 5.79 -2.84
CA TYR A 58 17.50 5.98 -3.66
C TYR A 58 18.74 5.90 -2.79
N GLU A 59 18.73 6.54 -1.62
CA GLU A 59 19.86 6.55 -0.68
C GLU A 59 19.65 5.58 0.48
N PHE A 60 20.70 5.38 1.28
CA PHE A 60 20.65 4.43 2.38
C PHE A 60 19.71 4.90 3.49
N VAL A 61 19.01 3.93 4.10
CA VAL A 61 18.02 4.17 5.17
C VAL A 61 18.44 3.42 6.43
N LYS A 62 18.33 4.08 7.58
CA LYS A 62 18.47 3.43 8.89
C LYS A 62 17.09 3.23 9.49
N ILE A 63 16.60 2.00 9.44
CA ILE A 63 15.25 1.63 9.80
C ILE A 63 15.23 1.15 11.25
N VAL A 64 14.37 1.74 12.07
CA VAL A 64 14.18 1.37 13.47
C VAL A 64 12.69 1.26 13.76
N PHE A 65 12.26 0.07 14.17
CA PHE A 65 10.92 -0.18 14.68
C PHE A 65 10.86 0.06 16.19
N THR A 66 9.79 0.69 16.64
CA THR A 66 9.50 1.01 18.04
C THR A 66 8.00 0.80 18.31
N GLY A 67 7.58 1.01 19.56
CA GLY A 67 6.17 0.97 19.93
C GLY A 67 5.72 -0.36 20.54
N PRO A 68 4.54 -0.38 21.18
CA PRO A 68 4.04 -1.52 21.93
C PRO A 68 3.74 -2.75 21.06
N PHE A 69 3.47 -2.55 19.77
CA PHE A 69 3.12 -3.62 18.83
C PHE A 69 4.23 -3.92 17.82
N ALA A 70 5.48 -3.49 18.08
CA ALA A 70 6.61 -3.80 17.20
C ALA A 70 6.83 -5.31 16.98
N GLY A 71 6.42 -6.14 17.94
CA GLY A 71 6.43 -7.60 17.82
C GLY A 71 5.45 -8.17 16.79
N ASN A 72 4.49 -7.38 16.29
CA ASN A 72 3.58 -7.81 15.24
C ASN A 72 4.21 -7.73 13.84
N VAL A 73 5.37 -7.09 13.70
CA VAL A 73 6.09 -7.04 12.43
C VAL A 73 6.68 -8.41 12.13
N THR A 74 6.18 -9.06 11.09
CA THR A 74 6.55 -10.44 10.69
C THR A 74 7.52 -10.46 9.51
N GLN A 75 7.53 -9.42 8.68
CA GLN A 75 8.44 -9.34 7.53
C GLN A 75 8.81 -7.88 7.19
N VAL A 76 10.07 -7.66 6.84
CA VAL A 76 10.58 -6.36 6.38
C VAL A 76 11.44 -6.56 5.15
N ILE A 77 11.11 -5.89 4.04
CA ILE A 77 11.93 -5.90 2.83
C ILE A 77 12.35 -4.46 2.51
N TYR A 78 13.65 -4.25 2.34
CA TYR A 78 14.18 -3.08 1.64
C TYR A 78 14.47 -3.44 0.18
N ALA A 79 14.01 -2.63 -0.77
CA ALA A 79 14.25 -2.82 -2.21
C ALA A 79 14.54 -1.46 -2.88
N GLY A 80 15.78 -0.98 -2.83
CA GLY A 80 16.16 0.34 -3.35
C GLY A 80 17.59 0.40 -3.90
N TYR A 81 18.04 1.56 -4.36
CA TYR A 81 19.35 1.72 -4.98
C TYR A 81 20.52 1.72 -3.97
N ASN A 82 20.29 2.22 -2.76
CA ASN A 82 21.33 2.37 -1.72
C ASN A 82 22.54 3.20 -2.19
N GLY A 83 22.26 4.37 -2.76
CA GLY A 83 23.24 5.37 -3.16
C GLY A 83 24.13 5.79 -1.99
N SER A 84 25.38 6.10 -2.30
CA SER A 84 26.43 6.41 -1.32
C SER A 84 26.45 7.87 -0.86
N ASN A 85 25.55 8.71 -1.35
CA ASN A 85 25.43 10.08 -0.89
C ASN A 85 24.79 10.10 0.51
N ASP A 86 25.23 11.02 1.37
CA ASP A 86 24.69 11.19 2.73
C ASP A 86 23.93 12.52 2.84
N HIS A 87 22.86 12.68 2.06
CA HIS A 87 22.07 13.93 2.10
C HIS A 87 21.42 14.17 3.47
N CYS A 88 21.15 13.10 4.22
CA CYS A 88 20.53 13.18 5.53
C CYS A 88 21.52 13.26 6.70
N GLY A 89 22.83 13.29 6.43
CA GLY A 89 23.86 13.41 7.46
C GLY A 89 23.83 12.30 8.51
N ILE A 90 23.38 11.10 8.13
CA ILE A 90 23.25 9.95 9.05
C ILE A 90 24.54 9.13 9.16
N GLY A 91 25.63 9.59 8.54
CA GLY A 91 26.99 9.09 8.72
C GLY A 91 27.44 8.18 7.57
N SER A 92 28.75 8.15 7.34
CA SER A 92 29.45 7.51 6.20
C SER A 92 29.44 5.97 6.17
N GLY A 93 28.40 5.33 6.71
CA GLY A 93 28.10 3.92 6.53
C GLY A 93 27.02 3.78 5.48
N THR A 94 27.40 3.55 4.23
CA THR A 94 26.53 3.43 3.04
C THR A 94 25.73 2.12 3.02
N SER A 95 25.14 1.76 4.16
CA SER A 95 24.45 0.48 4.36
C SER A 95 23.08 0.70 4.99
N VAL A 96 22.08 0.07 4.39
CA VAL A 96 20.76 -0.10 4.99
C VAL A 96 20.88 -0.89 6.29
N THR A 97 20.16 -0.47 7.33
CA THR A 97 20.05 -1.22 8.59
C THR A 97 18.59 -1.35 9.00
N ILE A 98 18.24 -2.47 9.64
CA ILE A 98 16.90 -2.77 10.14
C ILE A 98 17.04 -3.23 11.59
N ASN A 99 16.38 -2.55 12.52
CA ASN A 99 16.42 -2.86 13.96
C ASN A 99 15.03 -2.75 14.60
N GLY A 100 14.81 -3.41 15.73
CA GLY A 100 13.60 -3.21 16.56
C GLY A 100 12.36 -4.00 16.14
N ALA A 101 12.46 -4.88 15.14
CA ALA A 101 11.40 -5.82 14.73
C ALA A 101 11.82 -7.26 15.08
N PRO A 102 11.66 -7.71 16.34
CA PRO A 102 12.31 -8.92 16.84
C PRO A 102 11.83 -10.22 16.19
N ASN A 103 10.62 -10.22 15.64
CA ASN A 103 10.01 -11.40 15.00
C ASN A 103 10.08 -11.35 13.47
N ALA A 104 10.65 -10.28 12.90
CA ALA A 104 10.61 -10.07 11.47
C ALA A 104 11.68 -10.88 10.74
N VAL A 105 11.29 -11.53 9.64
CA VAL A 105 12.24 -11.92 8.60
C VAL A 105 12.62 -10.66 7.81
N THR A 106 13.90 -10.29 7.83
CA THR A 106 14.42 -9.09 7.17
C THR A 106 15.18 -9.44 5.89
N ASP A 107 14.94 -8.71 4.81
CA ASP A 107 15.64 -8.87 3.53
C ASP A 107 16.01 -7.50 2.94
N VAL A 108 17.22 -7.39 2.40
CA VAL A 108 17.76 -6.16 1.80
C VAL A 108 18.22 -6.46 0.39
N ARG A 109 17.53 -5.89 -0.59
CA ARG A 109 17.76 -6.11 -2.02
C ARG A 109 18.12 -4.80 -2.68
N PHE A 110 19.23 -4.78 -3.39
CA PHE A 110 19.67 -3.60 -4.12
C PHE A 110 19.20 -3.67 -5.57
N ALA A 111 18.41 -2.67 -5.96
CA ALA A 111 17.84 -2.51 -7.31
C ALA A 111 17.24 -3.80 -7.93
N PRO A 112 16.42 -4.60 -7.20
CA PRO A 112 15.78 -5.76 -7.80
C PRO A 112 14.88 -5.34 -8.97
N PRO A 113 14.59 -6.23 -9.93
CA PRO A 113 13.65 -5.93 -11.02
C PRO A 113 12.28 -5.52 -10.48
N ALA A 114 11.69 -4.48 -11.06
CA ALA A 114 10.28 -4.17 -10.83
C ALA A 114 9.41 -5.27 -11.45
N THR A 115 8.34 -5.64 -10.78
CA THR A 115 7.41 -6.70 -11.25
C THR A 115 6.25 -6.15 -12.07
N PHE A 116 6.13 -4.84 -12.17
CA PHE A 116 5.11 -4.15 -12.96
C PHE A 116 5.75 -3.11 -13.89
N ALA A 117 5.28 -3.07 -15.14
CA ALA A 117 5.76 -2.13 -16.14
C ALA A 117 4.91 -0.86 -16.15
N ASN A 118 5.53 0.28 -15.85
CA ASN A 118 4.97 1.60 -16.08
C ASN A 118 5.99 2.43 -16.87
N ILE A 119 5.58 3.00 -18.01
CA ILE A 119 6.46 3.78 -18.90
C ILE A 119 7.01 5.05 -18.25
N ASN A 120 6.34 5.53 -17.21
CA ASN A 120 6.73 6.70 -16.44
C ASN A 120 7.70 6.39 -15.29
N GLY A 121 7.94 5.11 -15.00
CA GLY A 121 8.79 4.65 -13.91
C GLY A 121 10.06 3.93 -14.37
N ASN A 122 10.59 3.05 -13.51
CA ASN A 122 11.85 2.33 -13.75
C ASN A 122 11.62 0.81 -13.79
N GLY A 123 12.40 0.08 -14.60
CA GLY A 123 12.37 -1.38 -14.66
C GLY A 123 13.01 -2.10 -13.48
N SER A 124 13.70 -1.37 -12.60
CA SER A 124 14.23 -1.84 -11.32
C SER A 124 13.66 -1.01 -10.17
N MET A 125 13.63 -1.57 -8.96
CA MET A 125 13.24 -0.86 -7.72
C MET A 125 14.38 0.04 -7.25
N ILE A 126 14.31 1.33 -7.59
CA ILE A 126 15.35 2.32 -7.33
C ILE A 126 14.94 3.25 -6.18
N CYS A 127 13.79 3.91 -6.30
CA CYS A 127 13.27 4.94 -5.39
C CYS A 127 11.81 5.22 -5.73
N ALA A 128 11.09 5.91 -4.85
CA ALA A 128 9.84 6.58 -5.20
C ALA A 128 9.60 7.73 -4.22
N TYR A 129 9.22 8.90 -4.73
CA TYR A 129 9.12 10.12 -3.93
C TYR A 129 7.84 10.92 -4.16
N SER A 130 7.01 10.50 -5.12
CA SER A 130 5.79 11.19 -5.48
C SER A 130 4.65 10.20 -5.71
N CYS A 131 3.45 10.75 -5.77
CA CYS A 131 2.22 10.02 -6.02
C CYS A 131 1.81 10.00 -7.50
N ASP A 132 2.65 10.57 -8.37
CA ASP A 132 2.34 10.67 -9.77
C ASP A 132 2.74 9.37 -10.49
N ILE A 133 1.75 8.70 -11.08
CA ILE A 133 1.94 7.50 -11.91
C ILE A 133 1.87 7.80 -13.41
N ASN A 134 1.58 9.05 -13.78
CA ASN A 134 1.28 9.50 -15.14
C ASN A 134 2.37 10.39 -15.74
N SER A 135 3.39 10.76 -14.97
CA SER A 135 4.54 11.53 -15.45
C SER A 135 5.87 10.87 -15.09
N ASN A 136 6.89 11.13 -15.90
CA ASN A 136 8.22 10.56 -15.73
C ASN A 136 8.80 10.89 -14.34
N GLN A 137 9.15 9.85 -13.58
CA GLN A 137 9.65 9.93 -12.21
C GLN A 137 11.18 10.13 -12.11
N GLY A 138 11.83 10.57 -13.19
CA GLY A 138 13.25 10.95 -13.16
C GLY A 138 14.20 9.79 -12.86
N GLY A 139 13.82 8.55 -13.20
CA GLY A 139 14.58 7.34 -12.91
C GLY A 139 14.14 6.61 -11.64
N CYS A 140 13.22 7.17 -10.86
CA CYS A 140 12.52 6.44 -9.80
C CYS A 140 11.36 5.61 -10.37
N ASN A 141 10.80 4.77 -9.51
CA ASN A 141 9.56 4.04 -9.75
C ASN A 141 8.36 4.96 -9.54
N THR A 142 7.30 4.70 -10.31
CA THR A 142 5.97 5.20 -10.00
C THR A 142 5.43 4.47 -8.78
N ALA A 143 4.49 5.09 -8.05
CA ALA A 143 3.99 4.53 -6.80
C ALA A 143 3.39 3.13 -7.01
N ASP A 144 2.59 2.93 -8.07
CA ASP A 144 2.03 1.61 -8.47
C ASP A 144 3.07 0.50 -8.70
N GLN A 145 4.27 0.82 -9.21
CA GLN A 145 5.34 -0.17 -9.31
C GLN A 145 5.83 -0.61 -7.92
N VAL A 146 5.85 0.31 -6.95
CA VAL A 146 6.30 0.05 -5.59
C VAL A 146 5.36 -0.90 -4.87
N ALA A 147 4.06 -0.62 -4.73
CA ALA A 147 3.23 -1.63 -4.07
C ALA A 147 3.10 -2.89 -4.90
N HIS A 148 3.12 -2.85 -6.24
CA HIS A 148 3.02 -4.11 -6.98
C HIS A 148 4.19 -5.04 -6.62
N TYR A 149 5.40 -4.49 -6.56
CA TYR A 149 6.58 -5.24 -6.12
C TYR A 149 6.39 -5.81 -4.71
N PHE A 150 6.09 -4.96 -3.71
CA PHE A 150 6.01 -5.42 -2.32
C PHE A 150 4.82 -6.34 -2.05
N LEU A 151 3.68 -6.12 -2.70
CA LEU A 151 2.51 -6.99 -2.55
C LEU A 151 2.70 -8.33 -3.28
N THR A 152 3.53 -8.39 -4.33
CA THR A 152 3.96 -9.66 -4.91
C THR A 152 4.86 -10.43 -3.94
N GLU A 153 5.80 -9.75 -3.29
CA GLU A 153 6.75 -10.36 -2.35
C GLU A 153 6.11 -10.80 -1.04
N PHE A 154 5.20 -9.99 -0.51
CA PHE A 154 4.52 -10.26 0.74
C PHE A 154 3.27 -11.11 0.53
N GLY A 155 2.44 -10.77 -0.45
CA GLY A 155 0.99 -10.98 -0.36
C GLY A 155 0.35 -10.04 0.69
N GLY A 156 -0.93 -10.24 0.97
CA GLY A 156 -1.67 -9.42 1.94
C GLY A 156 -2.36 -8.21 1.31
N ILE A 157 -2.78 -7.26 2.16
CA ILE A 157 -3.57 -6.09 1.73
C ILE A 157 -2.82 -4.81 2.10
N LEU A 158 -2.65 -3.91 1.13
CA LEU A 158 -2.04 -2.60 1.35
C LEU A 158 -2.88 -1.77 2.33
N ARG A 159 -2.30 -1.49 3.49
CA ARG A 159 -2.86 -0.59 4.50
C ARG A 159 -2.65 0.86 4.09
N TYR A 160 -1.41 1.22 3.83
CA TYR A 160 -1.04 2.50 3.25
C TYR A 160 0.35 2.47 2.62
N HIS A 161 0.59 3.42 1.72
CA HIS A 161 1.90 3.81 1.25
C HIS A 161 2.16 5.26 1.65
N LEU A 162 3.29 5.52 2.31
CA LEU A 162 3.80 6.86 2.56
C LEU A 162 4.98 7.13 1.63
N THR A 163 4.75 7.94 0.60
CA THR A 163 5.79 8.39 -0.32
C THR A 163 6.15 9.86 -0.06
N GLN A 164 7.43 10.23 -0.08
CA GLN A 164 7.82 11.63 0.02
C GLN A 164 9.14 11.92 -0.71
N TYR A 165 9.35 13.18 -1.07
CA TYR A 165 10.69 13.68 -1.36
C TYR A 165 11.34 14.17 -0.06
N GLY A 166 12.66 14.05 0.06
CA GLY A 166 13.37 14.48 1.25
C GLY A 166 13.80 13.35 2.16
N CYS A 167 14.64 13.70 3.13
CA CYS A 167 15.03 12.83 4.23
C CYS A 167 13.83 12.39 5.08
N TRP A 168 13.87 11.15 5.55
CA TRP A 168 13.04 10.79 6.70
C TRP A 168 13.40 11.65 7.90
N THR A 169 12.39 12.20 8.57
CA THR A 169 12.57 12.98 9.80
C THR A 169 11.49 12.59 10.81
N GLY A 170 11.78 12.78 12.10
CA GLY A 170 10.85 12.47 13.17
C GLY A 170 10.52 10.98 13.29
N THR A 171 9.36 10.70 13.89
CA THR A 171 8.82 9.35 14.08
C THR A 171 7.56 9.18 13.24
N GLN A 172 7.52 8.13 12.44
CA GLN A 172 6.37 7.75 11.63
C GLN A 172 5.48 6.83 12.45
N ALA A 173 4.37 7.35 12.98
CA ALA A 173 3.39 6.53 13.68
C ALA A 173 2.58 5.71 12.67
N VAL A 174 2.40 4.41 12.93
CA VAL A 174 1.57 3.55 12.06
C VAL A 174 0.13 4.06 12.01
N SER A 175 -0.38 4.56 13.14
CA SER A 175 -1.70 5.20 13.24
C SER A 175 -1.82 6.50 12.44
N ALA A 176 -0.73 7.13 12.01
CA ALA A 176 -0.80 8.35 11.20
C ALA A 176 -1.20 8.06 9.74
N GLY A 177 -1.04 6.82 9.28
CA GLY A 177 -1.29 6.44 7.89
C GLY A 177 -0.21 6.94 6.93
N GLY A 178 -0.56 6.96 5.64
CA GLY A 178 0.33 7.40 4.57
C GLY A 178 -0.28 8.51 3.74
N ASN A 179 0.02 8.52 2.45
CA ASN A 179 -0.65 9.35 1.45
C ASN A 179 -1.38 8.52 0.39
N CYS A 180 -1.28 7.19 0.44
CA CYS A 180 -2.04 6.25 -0.40
C CYS A 180 -2.06 6.65 -1.86
N CYS A 181 -0.85 6.81 -2.35
CA CYS A 181 -0.54 7.37 -3.65
C CYS A 181 -0.66 6.39 -4.81
N GLU A 182 -1.09 5.19 -4.48
CA GLU A 182 -1.32 4.10 -5.39
C GLU A 182 -2.83 3.95 -5.53
N ASP A 183 -3.30 3.59 -6.72
CA ASP A 183 -4.59 2.94 -6.81
C ASP A 183 -4.45 1.60 -6.04
N PRO A 184 -4.99 1.46 -4.81
CA PRO A 184 -4.76 0.30 -3.94
C PRO A 184 -5.12 -1.02 -4.61
N LEU A 185 -5.97 -0.94 -5.63
CA LEU A 185 -6.30 -2.07 -6.43
C LEU A 185 -5.18 -2.46 -7.35
N ALA A 186 -4.50 -1.55 -8.08
CA ALA A 186 -3.53 -1.82 -9.15
C ALA A 186 -2.39 -2.79 -8.80
N THR A 187 -2.17 -3.05 -7.51
CA THR A 187 -0.96 -3.69 -7.00
C THR A 187 -1.19 -4.91 -6.09
N SER A 188 -2.43 -5.16 -5.62
CA SER A 188 -2.74 -6.14 -4.56
C SER A 188 -3.19 -7.53 -5.00
N LEU A 189 -3.06 -7.88 -6.28
CA LEU A 189 -3.43 -9.21 -6.75
C LEU A 189 -2.22 -10.13 -6.83
N PRO A 190 -2.22 -11.29 -6.16
CA PRO A 190 -1.29 -12.36 -6.49
C PRO A 190 -1.46 -12.72 -7.97
N ASP A 191 -0.37 -12.90 -8.70
CA ASP A 191 -0.39 -13.68 -9.92
C ASP A 191 -0.80 -15.11 -9.54
N HIS A 192 -2.11 -15.38 -9.54
CA HIS A 192 -2.59 -16.75 -9.40
C HIS A 192 -2.14 -17.53 -10.64
N ALA A 193 -1.50 -18.68 -10.43
CA ALA A 193 -0.91 -19.50 -11.49
C ALA A 193 -1.90 -19.93 -12.57
N GLU A 194 -3.21 -19.88 -12.28
CA GLU A 194 -4.26 -19.96 -13.29
C GLU A 194 -5.06 -18.65 -13.35
N PRO A 195 -5.02 -17.92 -14.49
CA PRO A 195 -5.79 -16.70 -14.64
C PRO A 195 -7.29 -17.03 -14.60
N LEU A 196 -8.08 -16.17 -13.94
CA LEU A 196 -9.54 -16.22 -14.07
C LEU A 196 -9.90 -16.17 -15.56
N PRO A 197 -10.80 -17.05 -16.05
CA PRO A 197 -11.23 -17.08 -17.44
C PRO A 197 -12.18 -15.90 -17.74
N LEU A 198 -11.64 -14.68 -17.65
CA LEU A 198 -12.35 -13.43 -17.89
C LEU A 198 -12.33 -13.11 -19.38
N GLN A 199 -13.51 -13.07 -19.99
CA GLN A 199 -13.70 -12.58 -21.35
C GLN A 199 -14.29 -11.17 -21.31
N ARG A 200 -13.72 -10.27 -22.12
CA ARG A 200 -14.20 -8.89 -22.27
C ARG A 200 -14.70 -8.65 -23.69
N THR A 201 -15.85 -8.00 -23.82
CA THR A 201 -16.37 -7.49 -25.08
C THR A 201 -16.98 -6.11 -24.86
N GLY A 202 -16.21 -5.05 -25.15
CA GLY A 202 -16.58 -3.68 -24.78
C GLY A 202 -16.61 -3.51 -23.26
N ASP A 203 -17.74 -3.03 -22.74
CA ASP A 203 -18.00 -2.87 -21.29
C ASP A 203 -18.64 -4.10 -20.64
N ARG A 204 -18.83 -5.16 -21.42
CA ARG A 204 -19.36 -6.43 -20.93
C ARG A 204 -18.22 -7.37 -20.55
N PHE A 205 -18.31 -7.91 -19.34
CA PHE A 205 -17.42 -8.92 -18.79
C PHE A 205 -18.16 -10.22 -18.55
N GLU A 206 -17.49 -11.32 -18.85
CA GLU A 206 -18.03 -12.66 -18.74
C GLU A 206 -17.01 -13.61 -18.14
N LEU A 207 -17.48 -14.43 -17.20
CA LEU A 207 -16.72 -15.49 -16.56
C LEU A 207 -17.51 -16.79 -16.63
N CYS A 208 -16.79 -17.86 -16.93
CA CYS A 208 -17.28 -19.23 -16.89
C CYS A 208 -16.56 -19.99 -15.77
N GLU A 209 -17.17 -21.08 -15.32
CA GLU A 209 -16.59 -21.98 -14.32
C GLU A 209 -16.28 -21.27 -12.99
N VAL A 210 -17.20 -20.40 -12.57
CA VAL A 210 -17.13 -19.70 -11.28
C VAL A 210 -18.41 -19.93 -10.47
N ALA A 211 -18.29 -19.95 -9.15
CA ALA A 211 -19.47 -20.01 -8.25
C ALA A 211 -20.14 -18.63 -8.06
N GLY A 212 -19.39 -17.57 -8.28
CA GLY A 212 -19.81 -16.18 -8.13
C GLY A 212 -18.60 -15.26 -8.13
N VAL A 213 -18.85 -13.96 -8.15
CA VAL A 213 -17.79 -12.95 -8.11
C VAL A 213 -18.12 -11.79 -7.19
N ARG A 214 -17.06 -11.12 -6.74
CA ARG A 214 -17.09 -9.83 -6.07
C ARG A 214 -16.15 -8.88 -6.78
N VAL A 215 -16.63 -7.70 -7.16
CA VAL A 215 -15.81 -6.62 -7.70
C VAL A 215 -15.68 -5.51 -6.69
N VAL A 216 -14.46 -5.05 -6.48
CA VAL A 216 -14.16 -3.86 -5.67
C VAL A 216 -13.57 -2.76 -6.56
N ASP A 217 -13.83 -1.51 -6.19
CA ASP A 217 -13.20 -0.32 -6.77
C ASP A 217 -11.93 0.09 -6.02
N ALA A 218 -11.22 1.11 -6.52
CA ALA A 218 -9.94 1.62 -6.00
C ALA A 218 -9.94 1.76 -4.47
N SER A 219 -11.06 2.13 -3.86
CA SER A 219 -11.19 2.34 -2.41
C SER A 219 -11.43 1.06 -1.60
N GLY A 220 -11.43 -0.11 -2.24
CA GLY A 220 -11.82 -1.38 -1.64
C GLY A 220 -13.33 -1.54 -1.45
N ARG A 221 -14.14 -0.60 -1.95
CA ARG A 221 -15.60 -0.69 -1.86
C ARG A 221 -16.12 -1.72 -2.85
N VAL A 222 -16.99 -2.60 -2.37
CA VAL A 222 -17.71 -3.55 -3.23
C VAL A 222 -18.64 -2.78 -4.16
N VAL A 223 -18.37 -2.82 -5.46
CA VAL A 223 -19.20 -2.22 -6.51
C VAL A 223 -20.09 -3.24 -7.21
N LEU A 224 -19.73 -4.52 -7.11
CA LEU A 224 -20.54 -5.62 -7.63
C LEU A 224 -20.34 -6.85 -6.76
N GLU A 225 -21.42 -7.56 -6.48
CA GLU A 225 -21.37 -8.92 -5.95
C GLU A 225 -22.46 -9.74 -6.65
N ARG A 226 -22.10 -10.89 -7.20
CA ARG A 226 -23.00 -11.67 -8.05
C ARG A 226 -22.70 -13.17 -7.96
N THR A 227 -23.71 -13.95 -7.62
CA THR A 227 -23.66 -15.42 -7.70
C THR A 227 -23.78 -15.88 -9.15
N ALA A 228 -23.10 -16.97 -9.51
CA ALA A 228 -23.16 -17.53 -10.84
C ALA A 228 -24.51 -18.17 -11.15
N SER A 229 -24.93 -18.09 -12.41
CA SER A 229 -26.06 -18.85 -12.96
C SER A 229 -25.52 -19.87 -13.94
N GLY A 230 -25.66 -21.17 -13.62
CA GLY A 230 -25.09 -22.25 -14.44
C GLY A 230 -23.57 -22.20 -14.56
N GLY A 231 -22.87 -21.78 -13.49
CA GLY A 231 -21.41 -21.62 -13.50
C GLY A 231 -20.91 -20.39 -14.28
N ARG A 232 -21.81 -19.50 -14.70
CA ARG A 232 -21.48 -18.31 -15.49
C ARG A 232 -21.87 -17.04 -14.75
N VAL A 233 -21.00 -16.04 -14.81
CA VAL A 233 -21.27 -14.68 -14.37
C VAL A 233 -21.08 -13.74 -15.55
N VAL A 234 -22.05 -12.84 -15.75
CA VAL A 234 -21.96 -11.75 -16.72
C VAL A 234 -22.30 -10.45 -16.01
N PHE A 235 -21.49 -9.43 -16.24
CA PHE A 235 -21.76 -8.07 -15.77
C PHE A 235 -21.31 -7.03 -16.79
N ASP A 236 -21.82 -5.82 -16.62
CA ASP A 236 -21.55 -4.67 -17.49
C ASP A 236 -21.06 -3.52 -16.61
N VAL A 237 -20.04 -2.80 -17.08
CA VAL A 237 -19.40 -1.70 -16.37
C VAL A 237 -19.81 -0.33 -16.92
N THR A 238 -20.82 -0.28 -17.79
CA THR A 238 -21.37 0.99 -18.31
C THR A 238 -21.79 1.88 -17.15
N GLY A 239 -21.27 3.10 -17.13
CA GLY A 239 -21.55 4.09 -16.09
C GLY A 239 -20.73 3.90 -14.81
N TRP A 240 -19.82 2.93 -14.76
CA TRP A 240 -18.82 2.87 -13.70
C TRP A 240 -17.82 4.02 -13.89
N SER A 241 -17.31 4.54 -12.77
CA SER A 241 -16.26 5.56 -12.83
C SER A 241 -15.03 4.98 -13.53
N PRO A 242 -14.35 5.75 -14.41
CA PRO A 242 -13.06 5.36 -14.94
C PRO A 242 -12.09 5.04 -13.80
N GLY A 243 -11.33 3.95 -13.92
CA GLY A 243 -10.42 3.49 -12.86
C GLY A 243 -10.14 1.99 -12.89
N SER A 244 -9.33 1.53 -11.94
CA SER A 244 -9.02 0.11 -11.77
C SER A 244 -10.06 -0.59 -10.90
N TYR A 245 -10.25 -1.87 -11.19
CA TYR A 245 -11.15 -2.75 -10.46
C TYR A 245 -10.48 -4.11 -10.23
N ILE A 246 -10.84 -4.75 -9.13
CA ILE A 246 -10.46 -6.13 -8.85
C ILE A 246 -11.73 -6.97 -8.89
N LEU A 247 -11.72 -7.98 -9.75
CA LEU A 247 -12.69 -9.05 -9.74
C LEU A 247 -12.11 -10.24 -8.96
N MET A 248 -12.81 -10.68 -7.92
CA MET A 248 -12.51 -11.88 -7.15
C MET A 248 -13.59 -12.93 -7.40
N GLU A 249 -13.21 -14.20 -7.47
CA GLU A 249 -14.19 -15.28 -7.30
C GLU A 249 -14.71 -15.29 -5.86
N ALA A 250 -15.99 -15.65 -5.66
CA ALA A 250 -16.66 -15.58 -4.36
C ALA A 250 -15.97 -16.43 -3.25
N ALA A 251 -15.25 -17.49 -3.62
CA ALA A 251 -14.46 -18.29 -2.69
C ALA A 251 -13.12 -17.63 -2.28
N GLY A 252 -12.72 -16.53 -2.94
CA GLY A 252 -11.48 -15.79 -2.67
C GLY A 252 -10.21 -16.44 -3.24
N GLU A 253 -10.34 -17.52 -4.02
CA GLU A 253 -9.21 -18.33 -4.47
C GLU A 253 -8.53 -17.81 -5.75
N ARG A 254 -9.25 -17.03 -6.57
CA ARG A 254 -8.74 -16.46 -7.83
C ARG A 254 -9.23 -15.03 -7.97
N ALA A 255 -8.38 -14.17 -8.53
CA ALA A 255 -8.69 -12.77 -8.76
C ALA A 255 -7.99 -12.22 -10.01
N VAL A 256 -8.59 -11.21 -10.65
CA VAL A 256 -8.07 -10.57 -11.86
C VAL A 256 -8.36 -9.08 -11.84
N ARG A 257 -7.38 -8.33 -12.34
CA ARG A 257 -7.46 -6.89 -12.53
C ARG A 257 -8.12 -6.57 -13.85
N PHE A 258 -8.95 -5.54 -13.87
CA PHE A 258 -9.36 -4.89 -15.11
C PHE A 258 -9.50 -3.38 -14.93
N ALA A 259 -9.44 -2.64 -16.03
CA ALA A 259 -9.62 -1.20 -16.06
C ALA A 259 -10.89 -0.83 -16.83
N VAL A 260 -11.66 0.11 -16.27
CA VAL A 260 -12.73 0.82 -16.96
C VAL A 260 -12.11 2.09 -17.56
N MET A 261 -12.16 2.19 -18.88
CA MET A 261 -11.64 3.33 -19.62
C MET A 261 -12.78 4.33 -19.89
N PRO A 262 -12.47 5.62 -20.06
CA PRO A 262 -13.46 6.64 -20.42
C PRO A 262 -14.09 6.42 -21.80
#